data_AF-A0A9E2SCN7-F1
#
_entry.id   AF-A0A9E2SCN7-F1
#
_cell.length_a   1.000
_cell.length_b   1.000
_cell.length_c   1.000
_cell.angle_alpha   90.00
_cell.angle_beta   90.00
_cell.angle_gamma   90.00
#
_symmetry.space_group_name_H-M   'P 1'
#
loop_
_entity.id
_entity.type
_entity.pdbx_description
1 polymer ?
#
loop_
_entity_poly.entity_id
_entity_poly.type
_entity_poly.pdbx_seq_one_letter_code
_entity_poly.pdbx_strand_id
1 'polypeptide(L)' 'MYNTQQLSKLMFLSWEIQRKRNISRTKALLSAWAILQNEDITVFHLTRKFSHTHYPNKIQNGSLTLF' A
#
# COMPACT_ATOMS: atom_id res chain seq x y z
N MET A 1 -9.69 -13.74 -9.86
CA MET A 1 -9.99 -13.93 -8.42
C MET A 1 -9.73 -12.59 -7.74
N TYR A 2 -10.74 -11.95 -7.17
CA TYR A 2 -10.53 -10.71 -6.42
C TYR A 2 -9.67 -11.01 -5.21
N ASN A 3 -8.54 -10.31 -5.07
CA ASN A 3 -7.59 -10.50 -3.98
C ASN A 3 -8.25 -10.01 -2.68
N THR A 4 -8.85 -10.92 -1.91
CA THR A 4 -9.65 -10.61 -0.71
C THR A 4 -8.87 -9.81 0.33
N GLN A 5 -7.54 -9.98 0.36
CA GLN A 5 -6.61 -9.23 1.21
C GLN A 5 -6.51 -7.76 0.81
N GLN A 6 -6.54 -7.43 -0.49
CA GLN A 6 -6.51 -6.03 -0.94
C GLN A 6 -7.83 -5.33 -0.62
N LEU A 7 -8.96 -6.04 -0.72
CA LEU A 7 -10.26 -5.49 -0.38
C LEU A 7 -10.38 -5.21 1.12
N SER A 8 -9.94 -6.14 1.99
CA SER A 8 -9.97 -5.93 3.43
C SER A 8 -9.06 -4.77 3.86
N LYS A 9 -7.86 -4.66 3.29
CA LYS A 9 -6.95 -3.52 3.49
C LYS A 9 -7.57 -2.20 3.06
N LEU A 10 -8.14 -2.15 1.85
CA LEU A 10 -8.83 -0.96 1.34
C LEU A 10 -9.97 -0.51 2.28
N MET A 11 -10.77 -1.47 2.76
CA MET A 11 -11.88 -1.19 3.66
C MET A 11 -11.40 -0.67 5.02
N PHE A 12 -10.36 -1.29 5.59
CA PHE A 12 -9.77 -0.84 6.86
C PHE A 12 -9.20 0.58 6.73
N LEU A 13 -8.42 0.84 5.69
CA LEU A 13 -7.82 2.16 5.45
C LEU A 13 -8.91 3.23 5.21
N SER A 14 -9.98 2.88 4.48
CA SER A 14 -11.11 3.78 4.28
C SER A 14 -11.81 4.14 5.60
N TRP A 15 -11.96 3.17 6.52
CA TRP A 15 -12.56 3.39 7.82
C TRP A 15 -11.68 4.28 8.69
N GLU A 16 -10.36 4.06 8.68
CA GLU A 16 -9.42 4.86 9.46
C GLU A 16 -9.40 6.32 8.99
N ILE A 17 -9.41 6.56 7.68
CA ILE A 17 -9.50 7.91 7.10
C ILE A 17 -10.83 8.56 7.46
N GLN A 18 -11.93 7.82 7.33
CA GLN A 18 -13.27 8.30 7.71
C GLN A 18 -13.30 8.71 9.18
N ARG A 19 -12.73 7.88 10.08
CA ARG A 19 -12.68 8.14 11.52
C ARG A 19 -11.81 9.35 11.87
N LYS A 20 -10.62 9.47 11.27
CA LYS A 20 -9.67 10.56 11.57
C LYS A 20 -10.12 11.91 11.00
N ARG A 21 -10.71 11.93 9.81
CA ARG A 21 -11.05 13.16 9.09
C ARG A 21 -12.54 13.51 9.10
N ASN A 22 -13.38 12.63 9.66
CA ASN A 22 -14.83 12.78 9.71
C ASN A 22 -15.47 13.11 8.34
N ILE A 23 -14.98 12.47 7.29
CA ILE A 23 -15.45 12.66 5.90
C ILE A 23 -16.44 11.58 5.48
N SER A 24 -17.17 11.80 4.39
CA SER A 24 -18.08 10.78 3.84
C SER A 24 -17.34 9.51 3.43
N ARG A 25 -18.00 8.37 3.59
CA ARG A 25 -17.42 7.05 3.28
C ARG A 25 -16.92 6.93 1.84
N THR A 26 -17.61 7.54 0.88
CA THR A 26 -17.20 7.61 -0.53
C THR A 26 -15.88 8.36 -0.72
N LYS A 27 -15.72 9.53 -0.09
CA LYS A 27 -14.46 10.30 -0.15
C LYS A 27 -13.31 9.55 0.52
N ALA A 28 -13.58 8.92 1.66
CA ALA A 28 -12.59 8.10 2.37
C ALA A 28 -12.12 6.90 1.54
N LEU A 29 -13.06 6.23 0.85
CA LEU A 29 -12.75 5.10 -0.02
C LEU A 29 -11.88 5.52 -1.21
N LEU A 30 -12.19 6.65 -1.86
CA LEU A 30 -11.38 7.19 -2.96
C LEU A 30 -9.96 7.53 -2.51
N SER A 31 -9.81 8.18 -1.35
CA SER A 31 -8.48 8.46 -0.80
C SER A 31 -7.72 7.19 -0.43
N ALA A 32 -8.39 6.20 0.14
CA ALA A 32 -7.78 4.92 0.47
C ALA A 32 -7.30 4.17 -0.77
N TRP A 33 -8.10 4.19 -1.83
CA TRP A 33 -7.75 3.57 -3.10
C TRP A 33 -6.54 4.25 -3.75
N ALA A 34 -6.49 5.58 -3.73
CA ALA A 34 -5.34 6.33 -4.22
C ALA A 34 -4.05 6.03 -3.42
N ILE A 35 -4.14 5.89 -2.10
CA ILE A 35 -2.98 5.51 -1.27
C ILE A 35 -2.50 4.11 -1.62
N LEU A 36 -3.42 3.14 -1.72
CA LEU A 36 -3.10 1.74 -2.00
C LEU A 36 -2.44 1.56 -3.38
N GLN A 37 -2.90 2.32 -4.38
CA GLN A 37 -2.25 2.36 -5.71
C GLN A 37 -0.84 2.96 -5.66
N ASN A 38 -0.65 4.01 -4.86
CA ASN A 38 0.65 4.64 -4.70
C ASN A 38 1.61 3.81 -3.84
N GLU A 39 1.11 2.98 -2.93
CA GLU A 39 1.93 2.07 -2.12
C GLU A 39 2.70 1.09 -3.00
N ASP A 40 2.03 0.47 -3.98
CA ASP A 40 2.67 -0.44 -4.96
C ASP A 40 3.72 0.29 -5.81
N ILE A 41 3.42 1.53 -6.24
CA ILE A 41 4.37 2.37 -7.00
C ILE A 41 5.58 2.76 -6.13
N THR A 42 5.33 3.09 -4.86
CA THR A 42 6.39 3.50 -3.92
C THR A 42 7.28 2.31 -3.58
N VAL A 43 6.71 1.13 -3.33
CA VAL A 43 7.46 -0.13 -3.15
C VAL A 43 8.25 -0.46 -4.41
N PHE A 44 7.68 -0.31 -5.61
CA PHE A 44 8.42 -0.51 -6.86
C PHE A 44 9.61 0.44 -6.99
N HIS A 45 9.41 1.74 -6.73
CA HIS A 45 10.48 2.74 -6.81
C HIS A 45 11.53 2.59 -5.72
N LEU A 46 11.13 2.26 -4.49
CA LEU A 46 12.04 1.96 -3.39
C LEU A 46 12.84 0.69 -3.69
N THR A 47 12.18 -0.39 -4.12
CA THR A 47 12.85 -1.63 -4.53
C THR A 47 13.83 -1.34 -5.65
N ARG A 48 13.43 -0.61 -6.69
CA ARG A 48 14.32 -0.21 -7.80
C ARG A 48 15.52 0.65 -7.34
N LYS A 49 15.31 1.53 -6.36
CA LYS A 49 16.36 2.41 -5.84
C LYS A 49 17.35 1.67 -4.93
N PHE A 50 16.86 0.72 -4.13
CA PHE A 50 17.66 -0.03 -3.16
C PHE A 50 18.17 -1.38 -3.67
N SER A 51 17.70 -1.88 -4.82
CA SER A 51 18.14 -3.15 -5.44
C SER A 51 19.40 -3.02 -6.33
N HIS A 52 20.26 -2.04 -6.08
CA HIS A 52 21.54 -1.95 -6.79
C HIS A 52 22.44 -3.13 -6.41
N THR A 53 23.09 -3.73 -7.41
CA THR A 53 23.95 -4.91 -7.31
C THR A 53 25.13 -4.77 -6.32
N HIS A 54 25.43 -3.55 -5.88
CA HIS A 54 26.55 -3.19 -5.00
C HIS A 54 26.19 -3.16 -3.50
N TYR A 55 24.93 -3.36 -3.10
CA TYR A 55 24.53 -3.43 -1.69
C TYR A 55 24.41 -4.89 -1.20
N PRO A 56 25.17 -5.32 -0.16
CA PRO A 56 25.26 -6.72 0.26
C PRO A 56 24.01 -7.27 0.96
N ASN A 57 23.04 -6.42 1.33
CA ASN A 57 21.78 -6.85 1.96
C ASN A 57 20.68 -7.01 0.90
N LYS A 58 20.79 -8.04 0.05
CA LYS A 58 19.71 -8.45 -0.86
C LYS A 58 18.57 -9.09 -0.05
N ILE A 59 17.57 -8.31 0.30
CA ILE A 59 16.29 -8.85 0.80
C ILE A 59 15.56 -9.42 -0.41
N GLN A 60 15.26 -10.73 -0.39
CA GLN A 60 14.53 -11.40 -1.47
C GLN A 60 13.15 -10.75 -1.64
N ASN A 61 12.81 -10.36 -2.87
CA ASN A 61 11.60 -9.63 -3.24
C ASN A 61 10.28 -10.29 -2.77
N GLY A 62 10.29 -11.58 -2.40
CA GLY A 62 9.13 -12.28 -1.86
C GLY A 62 8.76 -11.92 -0.41
N SER A 63 9.60 -11.17 0.31
CA SER A 63 9.42 -10.85 1.74
C SER A 63 8.96 -9.41 2.02
N LEU A 64 8.76 -8.57 1.00
CA LEU A 64 8.37 -7.17 1.19
C LEU A 64 6.84 -7.04 1.12
N THR A 65 6.16 -7.45 2.18
CA THR A 65 4.78 -7.03 2.44
C THR A 65 4.82 -5.96 3.52
N LEU A 66 4.42 -4.73 3.20
CA LEU A 66 4.12 -3.74 4.23
C LEU A 66 2.92 -4.26 5.03
N PHE A 67 3.13 -4.42 6.34
CA PHE A 67 2.17 -4.95 7.30
C PHE A 67 0.78 -4.32 7.14
#